data_AF-A0A1Z1MEH8-F1
#
_entry.id   AF-A0A1Z1MEH8-F1
#
_cell.length_a   1.000
_cell.length_b   1.000
_cell.length_c   1.000
_cell.angle_alpha   90.00
_cell.angle_beta   90.00
_cell.angle_gamma   90.00
#
_symmetry.space_group_name_H-M   'P 1'
#
loop_
_entity.id
_entity.type
_entity.pdbx_description
1 polymer ?
#
loop_
_entity_poly.entity_id
_entity_poly.type
_entity_poly.pdbx_seq_one_letter_code
_entity_poly.pdbx_strand_id
1 'polypeptide(L)'
;MLDNQIQIICIFQKNKIPMSNKILNKITFLNEGSHTKLICYKSGYVTRLKTLQKSQQKIRYVWLKNSLYTNMTFARSIWYIINEKNFIRNIRNNYPIGLSFTQNQIDIHRKIYEMYYCYCKKITLHKGIWGRKYIIYNFRNYSTVIQEFFLTEIIV
;
A
#
# COMPACT_ATOMS: atom_id res chain seq x y z
N MET A 1 -17.03 1.53 28.06
CA MET A 1 -16.29 0.27 27.85
C MET A 1 -16.47 -0.13 26.39
N LEU A 2 -15.41 -0.06 25.58
CA LEU A 2 -15.48 -0.32 24.13
C LEU A 2 -15.03 -1.77 23.88
N ASP A 3 -15.99 -2.68 23.70
CA ASP A 3 -15.70 -4.06 23.32
C ASP A 3 -15.01 -4.11 21.96
N ASN A 4 -13.73 -4.46 22.00
CA ASN A 4 -12.79 -4.53 20.90
C ASN A 4 -12.83 -5.89 20.20
N GLN A 5 -13.96 -6.27 19.59
CA GLN A 5 -13.97 -7.46 18.74
C GLN A 5 -13.63 -7.10 17.28
N ILE A 6 -12.33 -7.08 16.99
CA ILE A 6 -11.77 -7.19 15.64
C ILE A 6 -11.37 -8.66 15.44
N GLN A 7 -12.07 -9.39 14.58
CA GLN A 7 -11.77 -10.76 14.14
C GLN A 7 -12.28 -10.88 12.71
N ILE A 8 -11.58 -11.38 11.68
CA ILE A 8 -10.45 -12.32 11.57
C ILE A 8 -9.42 -11.72 10.58
N ILE A 9 -8.12 -11.88 10.88
CA ILE A 9 -7.00 -11.54 9.98
C ILE A 9 -6.43 -12.84 9.43
N CYS A 10 -6.76 -13.19 8.19
CA CYS A 10 -6.09 -14.30 7.49
C CYS A 10 -4.80 -13.76 6.88
N ILE A 11 -3.65 -14.20 7.41
CA ILE A 11 -2.33 -13.86 6.87
C ILE A 11 -1.91 -14.97 5.91
N PHE A 12 -1.87 -14.65 4.62
CA PHE A 12 -1.33 -15.53 3.60
C PHE A 12 0.15 -15.22 3.43
N GLN A 13 1.01 -16.19 3.79
CA GLN A 13 2.42 -16.14 3.44
C GLN A 13 2.61 -16.82 2.09
N LYS A 14 3.16 -16.07 1.12
CA LYS A 14 3.32 -16.47 -0.29
C LYS A 14 3.96 -17.86 -0.47
N ASN A 15 4.77 -18.31 0.50
CA ASN A 15 5.55 -19.54 0.41
C ASN A 15 4.93 -20.74 1.16
N LYS A 16 3.73 -20.62 1.74
CA LYS A 16 3.20 -21.64 2.67
C LYS A 16 1.86 -22.27 2.30
N ILE A 17 1.20 -21.87 1.20
CA ILE A 17 -0.18 -22.31 0.93
C ILE A 17 -0.36 -22.71 -0.54
N PRO A 18 -0.84 -23.94 -0.83
CA PRO A 18 -1.34 -24.29 -2.15
C PRO A 18 -2.68 -23.56 -2.37
N MET A 19 -2.64 -22.49 -3.16
CA MET A 19 -3.81 -21.62 -3.40
C MET A 19 -4.56 -22.06 -4.66
N SER A 20 -5.89 -21.97 -4.65
CA SER A 20 -6.69 -22.22 -5.86
C SER A 20 -6.38 -21.19 -6.96
N ASN A 21 -6.39 -21.63 -8.24
CA ASN A 21 -6.02 -20.79 -9.39
C ASN A 21 -6.82 -19.47 -9.49
N LYS A 22 -8.09 -19.48 -9.05
CA LYS A 22 -8.97 -18.29 -9.05
C LYS A 22 -8.51 -17.22 -8.05
N ILE A 23 -7.99 -17.65 -6.90
CA ILE A 23 -7.42 -16.75 -5.88
C ILE A 23 -6.02 -16.31 -6.31
N LEU A 24 -5.23 -17.23 -6.90
CA LEU A 24 -3.90 -16.94 -7.41
C LEU A 24 -3.91 -15.79 -8.42
N ASN A 25 -4.82 -15.81 -9.40
CA ASN A 25 -4.90 -14.76 -10.43
C ASN A 25 -5.25 -13.38 -9.84
N LYS A 26 -6.16 -13.32 -8.87
CA LYS A 26 -6.47 -12.06 -8.14
C LYS A 26 -5.25 -11.56 -7.36
N ILE A 27 -4.50 -12.47 -6.75
CA ILE A 27 -3.28 -12.16 -6.01
C ILE A 27 -2.15 -11.68 -6.94
N THR A 28 -1.99 -12.25 -8.14
CA THR A 28 -0.97 -11.82 -9.11
C THR A 28 -1.20 -10.38 -9.54
N PHE A 29 -2.46 -10.00 -9.79
CA PHE A 29 -2.83 -8.62 -10.09
C PHE A 29 -2.55 -7.67 -8.91
N LEU A 30 -2.70 -8.17 -7.68
CA LEU A 30 -2.33 -7.47 -6.45
C LEU A 30 -0.83 -7.47 -6.14
N ASN A 31 -0.02 -8.22 -6.87
CA ASN A 31 1.40 -8.37 -6.58
C ASN A 31 2.26 -7.40 -7.38
N GLU A 32 1.79 -6.91 -8.53
CA GLU A 32 2.65 -6.25 -9.51
C GLU A 32 2.21 -4.81 -9.85
N GLY A 33 3.21 -3.94 -10.11
CA GLY A 33 2.96 -2.53 -10.45
C GLY A 33 2.60 -1.57 -9.31
N SER A 34 2.29 -0.33 -9.71
CA SER A 34 1.95 0.80 -8.82
C SER A 34 0.44 0.80 -8.51
N HIS A 35 0.10 0.70 -7.23
CA HIS A 35 -1.30 0.73 -6.77
C HIS A 35 -2.03 2.01 -7.16
N THR A 36 -1.32 3.14 -7.08
CA THR A 36 -1.85 4.45 -7.47
C THR A 36 -2.18 4.48 -8.97
N LYS A 37 -1.31 3.92 -9.82
CA LYS A 37 -1.55 3.89 -11.27
C LYS A 37 -2.78 3.03 -11.61
N LEU A 38 -2.92 1.89 -10.93
CA LEU A 38 -4.09 1.03 -11.07
C LEU A 38 -5.39 1.75 -10.68
N ILE A 39 -5.41 2.41 -9.51
CA ILE A 39 -6.57 3.17 -9.07
C ILE A 39 -6.91 4.26 -10.09
N CYS A 40 -5.94 5.07 -10.53
CA CYS A 40 -6.17 6.12 -11.52
C CYS A 40 -6.76 5.57 -12.82
N TYR A 41 -6.27 4.41 -13.30
CA TYR A 41 -6.80 3.76 -14.50
C TYR A 41 -8.26 3.33 -14.34
N LYS A 42 -8.61 2.71 -13.20
CA LYS A 42 -9.98 2.22 -12.95
C LYS A 42 -10.97 3.32 -12.61
N SER A 43 -10.56 4.32 -11.83
CA SER A 43 -11.46 5.36 -11.35
C SER A 43 -11.57 6.54 -12.31
N GLY A 44 -10.60 6.73 -13.21
CA GLY A 44 -10.53 7.92 -14.08
C GLY A 44 -10.19 9.22 -13.32
N TYR A 45 -9.87 9.15 -12.03
CA TYR A 45 -9.63 10.32 -11.18
C TYR A 45 -8.23 10.37 -10.58
N VAL A 46 -7.73 11.59 -10.36
CA VAL A 46 -6.47 11.85 -9.66
C VAL A 46 -6.65 11.59 -8.17
N THR A 47 -5.99 10.54 -7.66
CA THR A 47 -5.97 10.24 -6.21
C THR A 47 -5.42 11.41 -5.41
N ARG A 48 -6.26 12.01 -4.55
CA ARG A 48 -5.81 12.99 -3.56
C ARG A 48 -5.17 12.27 -2.38
N LEU A 49 -3.95 12.67 -2.05
CA LEU A 49 -3.21 12.16 -0.92
C LEU A 49 -3.45 13.03 0.31
N LYS A 50 -3.92 12.42 1.39
CA LYS A 50 -3.77 13.01 2.73
C LYS A 50 -2.60 12.34 3.42
N THR A 51 -1.55 13.11 3.71
CA THR A 51 -0.30 12.65 4.30
C THR A 51 -0.20 13.10 5.75
N LEU A 52 0.21 12.19 6.62
CA LEU A 52 0.61 12.50 7.99
C LEU A 52 2.00 11.91 8.21
N GLN A 53 2.97 12.76 8.50
CA GLN A 53 4.36 12.36 8.70
C GLN A 53 4.76 12.59 10.15
N LYS A 54 5.36 11.57 10.77
CA LYS A 54 5.95 11.67 12.13
C LYS A 54 7.47 11.67 12.02
N SER A 55 8.11 12.74 12.50
CA SER A 55 9.51 13.10 12.22
C SER A 55 10.55 12.12 12.79
N GLN A 56 10.32 11.57 13.98
CA GLN A 56 11.33 10.76 14.69
C GLN A 56 11.67 9.41 14.03
N GLN A 57 10.78 8.83 13.22
CA GLN A 57 10.99 7.51 12.60
C GLN A 57 10.77 7.51 11.07
N LYS A 58 10.73 8.70 10.44
CA LYS A 58 10.38 8.89 9.02
C LYS A 58 9.19 8.00 8.60
N ILE A 59 8.15 7.99 9.42
CA ILE A 59 6.94 7.24 9.14
C ILE A 59 5.99 8.15 8.38
N ARG A 60 5.48 7.64 7.26
CA ARG A 60 4.48 8.33 6.45
C ARG A 60 3.22 7.49 6.38
N TYR A 61 2.13 8.09 6.81
CA TYR A 61 0.77 7.57 6.66
C TYR A 61 0.08 8.28 5.52
N VAL A 62 -0.67 7.51 4.74
CA VAL A 62 -1.32 7.99 3.53
C VAL A 62 -2.72 7.41 3.44
N TRP A 63 -3.68 8.29 3.15
CA TRP A 63 -4.97 7.89 2.61
C TRP A 63 -5.04 8.28 1.14
N LEU A 64 -5.31 7.29 0.29
CA LEU A 64 -5.70 7.50 -1.10
C LEU A 64 -7.22 7.61 -1.13
N LYS A 65 -7.72 8.73 -1.63
CA LYS A 65 -9.14 9.02 -1.78
C LYS A 65 -9.53 9.12 -3.24
N ASN A 66 -10.75 8.74 -3.55
CA ASN A 66 -11.37 9.08 -4.83
C ASN A 66 -11.81 10.56 -4.87
N SER A 67 -12.20 11.05 -6.05
CA SER A 67 -12.84 12.35 -6.29
C SER A 67 -14.06 12.59 -5.39
N LEU A 68 -14.82 11.54 -5.05
CA LEU A 68 -15.97 11.58 -4.13
C LEU A 68 -15.59 11.48 -2.64
N TYR A 69 -14.32 11.72 -2.28
CA TYR A 69 -13.80 11.72 -0.91
C TYR A 69 -13.91 10.40 -0.13
N THR A 70 -14.34 9.31 -0.76
CA THR A 70 -14.33 7.97 -0.17
C THR A 70 -12.89 7.48 -0.03
N ASN A 71 -12.51 7.10 1.20
CA ASN A 71 -11.18 6.55 1.50
C ASN A 71 -11.09 5.15 0.89
N MET A 72 -10.27 5.00 -0.14
CA MET A 72 -10.13 3.75 -0.90
C MET A 72 -8.98 2.88 -0.40
N THR A 73 -7.87 3.50 -0.01
CA THR A 73 -6.68 2.76 0.42
C THR A 73 -5.99 3.51 1.54
N PHE A 74 -5.60 2.77 2.56
CA PHE A 74 -4.70 3.21 3.60
C PHE A 74 -3.32 2.61 3.35
N ALA A 75 -2.28 3.42 3.48
CA ALA A 75 -0.91 2.95 3.39
C ALA A 75 -0.06 3.56 4.51
N ARG A 76 0.83 2.74 5.06
CA ARG A 76 1.88 3.14 5.98
C ARG A 76 3.22 2.77 5.37
N SER A 77 4.16 3.68 5.43
CA SER A 77 5.55 3.44 5.03
C SER A 77 6.50 3.86 6.13
N ILE A 78 7.54 3.05 6.34
CA ILE A 78 8.65 3.31 7.27
C ILE A 78 9.91 3.33 6.43
N TRP A 79 10.70 4.40 6.54
CA TRP A 79 11.83 4.65 5.66
C TRP A 79 13.16 4.53 6.40
N TYR A 80 14.07 3.77 5.81
CA TYR A 80 15.48 3.70 6.19
C TYR A 80 16.29 4.37 5.09
N ILE A 81 16.93 5.50 5.40
CA ILE A 81 17.52 6.39 4.41
C ILE A 81 18.98 6.60 4.75
N ILE A 82 19.86 6.24 3.80
CA ILE A 82 21.31 6.40 3.94
C ILE A 82 21.71 7.82 3.51
N ASN A 83 21.12 8.33 2.41
CA ASN A 83 21.40 9.66 1.88
C ASN A 83 20.12 10.52 1.82
N GLU A 84 19.97 11.44 2.77
CA GLU A 84 18.78 12.30 2.88
C GLU A 84 18.61 13.28 1.73
N LYS A 85 19.70 13.85 1.20
CA LYS A 85 19.63 14.85 0.11
C LYS A 85 19.05 14.23 -1.16
N ASN A 86 19.55 13.05 -1.53
CA ASN A 86 19.04 12.30 -2.68
C ASN A 86 17.58 11.87 -2.47
N PHE A 87 17.23 11.48 -1.24
CA PHE A 87 15.87 11.08 -0.91
C PHE A 87 14.86 12.22 -1.06
N ILE A 88 15.13 13.39 -0.48
CA ILE A 88 14.22 14.55 -0.51
C ILE A 88 14.00 15.02 -1.95
N ARG A 89 15.06 15.01 -2.77
CA ARG A 89 14.96 15.35 -4.20
C ARG A 89 14.04 14.39 -4.96
N ASN A 90 14.10 13.11 -4.62
CA ASN A 90 13.47 12.04 -5.38
C ASN A 90 12.05 11.67 -4.90
N ILE A 91 11.67 12.00 -3.66
CA ILE A 91 10.37 11.61 -3.10
C ILE A 91 9.71 12.82 -2.43
N ARG A 92 8.70 13.37 -3.10
CA ARG A 92 7.88 14.45 -2.53
C ARG A 92 6.93 13.91 -1.46
N ASN A 93 6.88 14.59 -0.31
CA ASN A 93 6.07 14.18 0.84
C ASN A 93 4.58 14.07 0.53
N ASN A 94 4.06 14.89 -0.40
CA ASN A 94 2.64 14.93 -0.77
C ASN A 94 2.36 14.27 -2.13
N TYR A 95 3.25 13.40 -2.61
CA TYR A 95 3.10 12.73 -3.91
C TYR A 95 3.14 11.20 -3.80
N PRO A 96 2.41 10.44 -4.65
CA PRO A 96 2.34 8.99 -4.50
C PRO A 96 3.69 8.36 -4.79
N ILE A 97 4.18 7.54 -3.87
CA ILE A 97 5.55 6.98 -3.89
C ILE A 97 5.80 6.22 -5.21
N GLY A 98 4.85 5.39 -5.63
CA GLY A 98 4.96 4.64 -6.88
C GLY A 98 5.06 5.53 -8.13
N LEU A 99 4.39 6.68 -8.15
CA LEU A 99 4.49 7.64 -9.26
C LEU A 99 5.81 8.42 -9.19
N SER A 100 6.29 8.79 -8.01
CA SER A 100 7.61 9.41 -7.84
C SER A 100 8.72 8.52 -8.43
N PHE A 101 8.66 7.21 -8.17
CA PHE A 101 9.65 6.28 -8.71
C PHE A 101 9.62 6.23 -10.24
N THR A 102 8.44 6.17 -10.85
CA THR A 102 8.31 6.17 -12.31
C THR A 102 8.80 7.48 -12.92
N GLN A 103 8.40 8.62 -12.37
CA GLN A 103 8.78 9.94 -12.91
C GLN A 103 10.28 10.19 -12.85
N ASN A 104 10.92 9.78 -11.75
CA ASN A 104 12.34 9.98 -11.54
C ASN A 104 13.19 8.82 -12.07
N GLN A 105 12.59 7.86 -12.79
CA GLN A 105 13.25 6.68 -13.37
C GLN A 105 14.12 5.94 -12.34
N ILE A 106 13.57 5.75 -11.15
CA ILE A 106 14.31 5.16 -10.03
C ILE A 106 14.17 3.65 -10.10
N ASP A 107 15.30 2.97 -10.24
CA ASP A 107 15.36 1.52 -10.09
C ASP A 107 15.02 1.11 -8.66
N ILE A 108 14.01 0.24 -8.54
CA ILE A 108 13.53 -0.26 -7.28
C ILE A 108 13.34 -1.77 -7.35
N HIS A 109 13.75 -2.44 -6.28
CA HIS A 109 13.45 -3.86 -6.10
C HIS A 109 12.37 -3.97 -5.04
N ARG A 110 11.32 -4.73 -5.34
CA ARG A 110 10.21 -4.98 -4.43
C ARG A 110 10.15 -6.45 -4.05
N LYS A 111 10.08 -6.71 -2.75
CA LYS A 111 9.84 -8.04 -2.20
C LYS A 111 8.58 -8.03 -1.33
N ILE A 112 7.55 -8.74 -1.77
CA ILE A 112 6.32 -8.93 -1.00
C ILE A 112 6.55 -10.04 0.02
N TYR A 113 6.22 -9.76 1.29
CA TYR A 113 6.41 -10.68 2.40
C TYR A 113 5.08 -11.30 2.82
N GLU A 114 4.03 -10.48 2.94
CA GLU A 114 2.75 -10.91 3.49
C GLU A 114 1.61 -10.32 2.66
N MET A 115 0.56 -11.11 2.53
CA MET A 115 -0.75 -10.66 2.07
C MET A 115 -1.77 -10.93 3.15
N TYR A 116 -2.68 -10.00 3.35
CA TYR A 116 -3.71 -10.04 4.37
C TYR A 116 -5.08 -10.03 3.72
N TYR A 117 -5.99 -10.82 4.26
CA TYR A 117 -7.41 -10.63 4.07
C TYR A 117 -8.06 -10.43 5.42
N CYS A 118 -8.70 -9.28 5.59
CA CYS A 118 -9.28 -8.83 6.84
C CYS A 118 -10.76 -8.50 6.64
N TYR A 119 -11.54 -8.69 7.70
CA TYR A 119 -12.92 -8.23 7.77
C TYR A 119 -13.11 -7.36 9.00
N CYS A 120 -13.83 -6.25 8.88
CA CYS A 120 -14.12 -5.34 9.99
C CYS A 120 -15.60 -4.99 10.01
N LYS A 121 -16.30 -5.35 11.09
CA LYS A 121 -17.74 -5.10 11.25
C LYS A 121 -18.06 -3.64 11.62
N LYS A 122 -17.11 -2.92 12.24
CA LYS A 122 -17.33 -1.56 12.80
C LYS A 122 -17.12 -0.43 11.80
N ILE A 123 -16.20 -0.60 10.85
CA ILE A 123 -16.13 0.34 9.73
C ILE A 123 -17.26 -0.11 8.82
N THR A 124 -18.18 0.77 8.43
CA THR A 124 -19.36 0.52 7.54
C THR A 124 -19.02 -0.07 6.16
N LEU A 125 -17.78 -0.50 5.98
CA LEU A 125 -17.29 -1.41 4.97
C LEU A 125 -17.74 -2.84 5.34
N HIS A 126 -18.98 -3.21 5.00
CA HIS A 126 -19.47 -4.60 5.06
C HIS A 126 -18.75 -5.55 4.07
N LYS A 127 -17.50 -5.27 3.73
CA LYS A 127 -16.77 -5.85 2.60
C LYS A 127 -15.35 -6.20 3.03
N GLY A 128 -14.82 -7.27 2.44
CA GLY A 128 -13.46 -7.72 2.69
C GLY A 128 -12.41 -6.66 2.33
N ILE A 129 -11.41 -6.52 3.20
CA ILE A 129 -10.26 -5.65 3.04
C ILE A 129 -9.07 -6.53 2.71
N TRP A 130 -8.43 -6.26 1.58
CA TRP A 130 -7.14 -6.85 1.26
C TRP A 130 -6.03 -5.96 1.80
N GLY A 131 -4.93 -6.58 2.17
CA GLY A 131 -3.72 -5.86 2.49
C GLY A 131 -2.48 -6.59 2.01
N ARG A 132 -1.38 -5.87 1.99
CA ARG A 132 -0.07 -6.45 1.70
C ARG A 132 1.03 -5.70 2.43
N LYS A 133 2.09 -6.43 2.76
CA LYS A 133 3.31 -5.88 3.34
C LYS A 133 4.49 -6.29 2.49
N TYR A 134 5.30 -5.30 2.13
CA TYR A 134 6.42 -5.49 1.24
C TYR A 134 7.54 -4.53 1.57
N ILE A 135 8.74 -4.88 1.12
CA ILE A 135 9.90 -4.00 1.21
C ILE A 135 10.23 -3.53 -0.20
N ILE A 136 10.45 -2.22 -0.34
CA ILE A 136 11.11 -1.65 -1.50
C ILE A 136 12.53 -1.26 -1.08
N TYR A 137 13.51 -1.58 -1.90
CA TYR A 137 14.86 -1.06 -1.72
C TYR A 137 15.43 -0.57 -3.05
N ASN A 138 16.10 0.58 -2.98
CA ASN A 138 17.01 1.06 -3.99
C ASN A 138 18.41 0.76 -3.45
N PHE A 139 19.16 -0.10 -4.14
CA PHE A 139 20.43 -0.67 -3.66
C PHE A 139 21.46 0.35 -3.17
N ARG A 140 21.33 1.64 -3.52
CA ARG A 140 22.32 2.66 -3.21
C ARG A 140 21.89 3.70 -2.18
N ASN A 141 20.59 3.84 -1.86
CA ASN A 141 20.14 5.07 -1.18
C ASN A 141 19.14 4.87 -0.03
N TYR A 142 18.20 3.94 -0.15
CA TYR A 142 17.17 3.75 0.87
C TYR A 142 16.46 2.41 0.75
N SER A 143 15.85 1.99 1.86
CA SER A 143 14.87 0.92 1.92
C SER A 143 13.61 1.43 2.62
N THR A 144 12.47 0.84 2.29
CA THR A 144 11.20 1.17 2.94
C THR A 144 10.34 -0.06 3.10
N VAL A 145 9.78 -0.20 4.30
CA VAL A 145 8.73 -1.17 4.57
C VAL A 145 7.41 -0.49 4.31
N ILE A 146 6.61 -1.03 3.40
CA ILE A 146 5.29 -0.52 3.05
C ILE A 146 4.24 -1.54 3.43
N GLN A 147 3.20 -1.06 4.09
CA GLN A 147 2.00 -1.81 4.43
C GLN A 147 0.79 -1.09 3.84
N GLU A 148 -0.01 -1.79 3.06
CA GLU A 148 -1.18 -1.24 2.37
C GLU A 148 -2.42 -2.05 2.74
N PHE A 149 -3.56 -1.36 2.83
CA PHE A 149 -4.88 -1.91 3.03
C PHE A 149 -5.87 -1.24 2.09
N PHE A 150 -6.63 -2.02 1.34
CA PHE A 150 -7.53 -1.56 0.30
C PHE A 150 -8.77 -2.43 0.20
N LEU A 151 -9.86 -1.83 -0.28
CA LEU A 151 -11.14 -2.53 -0.46
C LEU A 151 -11.08 -3.50 -1.63
N THR A 152 -11.77 -4.63 -1.50
CA THR A 152 -11.85 -5.64 -2.57
C THR A 152 -12.40 -5.06 -3.88
N GLU A 153 -13.31 -4.09 -3.81
CA GLU A 153 -13.94 -3.44 -4.97
C GLU A 153 -12.97 -2.67 -5.87
N ILE A 154 -11.80 -2.30 -5.37
CA ILE A 154 -10.78 -1.63 -6.19
C ILE A 154 -10.12 -2.63 -7.16
N ILE A 155 -10.13 -3.92 -6.80
CA ILE A 155 -9.36 -4.97 -7.45
C ILE A 155 -10.21 -5.71 -8.47
N VAL A 156 -11.48 -5.95 -8.14
CA VAL A 156 -12.47 -6.62 -9.00
C VAL A 156 -12.95 -5.69 -10.11
#